data_AF-A0A835XLB1-F1
#
_entry.id   AF-A0A835XLB1-F1
#
_cell.length_a   1.000
_cell.length_b   1.000
_cell.length_c   1.000
_cell.angle_alpha   90.00
_cell.angle_beta   90.00
_cell.angle_gamma   90.00
#
_symmetry.space_group_name_H-M   'P 1'
#
loop_
_entity.id
_entity.type
_entity.pdbx_description
1 polymer ?
#
loop_
_entity_poly.entity_id
_entity_poly.type
_entity_poly.pdbx_seq_one_letter_code
_entity_poly.pdbx_strand_id
1 'polypeptide(L)'
;MDTAGTYLAADGKALTSFVDCGAQLQGSLFAFSAPSWSLPREQSSGAEQSTGPARRGRKPKPRVGDLQTKLDNLTTHFGQLKHENACLKQRLQGLEQLVPRRNDCVEFLASLQSSSTGQQGGAQGPQGPPQPSALGSSTVVPGLPGASNGCPTGPSHTGVGASSMPLPAPQAWSRQPCPGWGPAAGASCGGGQAGPCAGPAGQVTGADAYAGRELRAVSAGTGSGTGTGSGTGGWPSRLDSWGPGGARPAALALCPTPEGEAPVVDAAAAELLRRTTAEELRVLWRHVCLQLSSMVLSAEVQGAGSPQRARLERFLSKVCSYIDKLLVLAPASFFHNLYVNMDTGEREVPCQDFWANLGRAANLDPRQLDELQSIAALHAHTMAPVMQERRQLALELSARVAALRRSTAAFSAQEQQARDLVDALLERLQRNVLHEKRTCRDTSHLVCYNVLSQLQLAKLLAAAYPLMPDFVAIMHAVTTHSTLQRGAQHGAERG
;
A
#
# COMPACT_ATOMS: atom_id res chain seq x y z
N MET A 1 21.12 -0.15 3.61
CA MET A 1 19.96 -0.29 2.71
C MET A 1 18.94 0.83 3.03
N ASP A 2 19.40 2.09 3.10
CA ASP A 2 18.59 3.21 3.62
C ASP A 2 17.92 4.07 2.53
N THR A 3 17.90 3.58 1.29
CA THR A 3 17.42 4.33 0.13
C THR A 3 15.91 4.19 -0.14
N ALA A 4 15.13 3.50 0.68
CA ALA A 4 13.68 3.35 0.42
C ALA A 4 12.81 4.46 1.07
N GLY A 5 13.24 5.05 2.19
CA GLY A 5 12.41 5.98 2.97
C GLY A 5 12.44 7.45 2.52
N THR A 6 13.47 7.87 1.78
CA THR A 6 13.68 9.29 1.43
C THR A 6 13.04 9.73 0.11
N TYR A 7 12.55 8.80 -0.71
CA TYR A 7 12.06 9.13 -2.06
C TYR A 7 10.64 9.72 -2.11
N LEU A 8 9.82 9.55 -1.07
CA LEU A 8 8.44 10.07 -1.05
C LEU A 8 8.36 11.59 -0.79
N ALA A 9 9.40 12.20 -0.21
CA ALA A 9 9.37 13.62 0.17
C ALA A 9 9.82 14.59 -0.93
N ALA A 10 10.66 14.15 -1.88
CA ALA A 10 11.36 15.05 -2.80
C ALA A 10 10.55 15.48 -4.06
N ASP A 11 9.50 14.75 -4.45
CA ASP A 11 8.79 14.94 -5.73
C ASP A 11 7.45 15.70 -5.65
N GLY A 12 7.10 16.23 -4.47
CA GLY A 12 5.75 16.74 -4.20
C GLY A 12 5.30 17.97 -4.99
N LYS A 13 6.21 18.76 -5.56
CA LYS A 13 5.85 19.95 -6.37
C LYS A 13 5.59 19.64 -7.85
N ALA A 14 6.13 18.55 -8.38
CA ALA A 14 5.87 18.12 -9.76
C ALA A 14 4.57 17.31 -9.88
N LEU A 15 4.12 16.70 -8.78
CA LEU A 15 2.91 15.87 -8.74
C LEU A 15 1.61 16.69 -8.76
N THR A 16 1.55 17.89 -8.19
CA THR A 16 0.31 18.68 -8.11
C THR A 16 -0.13 19.25 -9.46
N SER A 17 0.79 19.67 -10.33
CA SER A 17 0.43 20.12 -11.70
C SER A 17 0.09 18.97 -12.66
N PHE A 18 0.34 17.72 -12.28
CA PHE A 18 0.15 16.54 -13.12
C PHE A 18 -1.17 15.78 -12.83
N VAL A 19 -1.79 16.02 -11.68
CA VAL A 19 -3.06 15.38 -11.28
C VAL A 19 -4.23 15.82 -12.17
N ASP A 20 -4.22 17.06 -12.66
CA ASP A 20 -5.30 17.59 -13.52
C ASP A 20 -5.35 16.96 -14.92
N CYS A 21 -4.22 16.49 -15.47
CA CYS A 21 -4.19 15.79 -16.77
C CYS A 21 -4.62 14.31 -16.67
N GLY A 22 -4.58 13.71 -15.48
CA GLY A 22 -4.86 12.27 -15.29
C GLY A 22 -6.34 11.91 -15.12
N ALA A 23 -7.21 12.88 -14.80
CA ALA A 23 -8.62 12.64 -14.48
C ALA A 23 -9.47 12.24 -15.71
N GLN A 24 -8.99 12.49 -16.94
CA GLN A 24 -9.79 12.34 -18.16
C GLN A 24 -9.74 10.94 -18.80
N LEU A 25 -8.87 10.03 -18.33
CA LEU A 25 -8.61 8.71 -18.97
C LEU A 25 -9.03 7.47 -18.14
N GLN A 26 -9.65 7.62 -16.97
CA GLN A 26 -9.91 6.49 -16.05
C GLN A 26 -11.26 5.76 -16.23
N GLY A 27 -12.04 6.07 -17.27
CA GLY A 27 -13.45 5.66 -17.40
C GLY A 27 -13.77 4.18 -17.68
N SER A 28 -12.81 3.25 -17.77
CA SER A 28 -13.07 1.92 -18.37
C SER A 28 -12.75 0.67 -17.53
N LEU A 29 -12.37 0.76 -16.24
CA LEU A 29 -11.84 -0.42 -15.54
C LEU A 29 -12.26 -0.59 -14.06
N PHE A 30 -13.50 -0.30 -13.62
CA PHE A 30 -13.82 -0.50 -12.19
C PHE A 30 -15.26 -0.93 -11.88
N ALA A 31 -15.41 -2.14 -11.32
CA ALA A 31 -16.47 -2.48 -10.36
C ALA A 31 -16.25 -3.89 -9.78
N PHE A 32 -15.57 -4.08 -8.63
CA PHE A 32 -15.74 -5.27 -7.78
C PHE A 32 -15.31 -5.01 -6.32
N SER A 33 -16.23 -5.16 -5.37
CA SER A 33 -15.96 -5.20 -3.92
C SER A 33 -16.13 -6.62 -3.38
N ALA A 34 -15.24 -7.07 -2.49
CA ALA A 34 -15.31 -8.37 -1.83
C ALA A 34 -15.87 -8.26 -0.39
N PRO A 35 -16.66 -9.22 0.13
CA PRO A 35 -17.08 -9.23 1.53
C PRO A 35 -16.15 -10.03 2.47
N SER A 36 -16.08 -9.56 3.72
CA SER A 36 -15.37 -10.12 4.88
C SER A 36 -16.08 -11.34 5.50
N TRP A 37 -15.31 -12.31 6.00
CA TRP A 37 -15.79 -13.61 6.51
C TRP A 37 -15.61 -13.73 8.03
N SER A 38 -16.58 -14.35 8.70
CA SER A 38 -16.44 -14.90 10.06
C SER A 38 -17.27 -16.18 10.16
N LEU A 39 -16.62 -17.30 10.48
CA LEU A 39 -17.26 -18.61 10.65
C LEU A 39 -17.99 -18.69 12.01
N PRO A 40 -19.25 -19.17 12.06
CA PRO A 40 -19.84 -19.62 13.31
C PRO A 40 -19.27 -21.01 13.67
N ARG A 41 -18.67 -21.11 14.86
CA ARG A 41 -18.20 -22.36 15.45
C ARG A 41 -19.42 -23.13 15.98
N GLU A 42 -19.82 -24.20 15.31
CA GLU A 42 -20.84 -25.13 15.84
C GLU A 42 -20.34 -25.76 17.14
N GLN A 43 -20.97 -25.42 18.26
CA GLN A 43 -20.92 -26.21 19.48
C GLN A 43 -21.89 -27.38 19.33
N SER A 44 -21.36 -28.54 18.94
CA SER A 44 -22.09 -29.80 19.07
C SER A 44 -22.17 -30.17 20.55
N SER A 45 -23.31 -29.91 21.19
CA SER A 45 -23.62 -30.47 22.51
C SER A 45 -23.84 -31.98 22.36
N GLY A 46 -22.87 -32.76 22.84
CA GLY A 46 -23.03 -34.19 23.07
C GLY A 46 -24.01 -34.42 24.21
N ALA A 47 -25.20 -34.91 23.88
CA ALA A 47 -26.12 -35.47 24.85
C ALA A 47 -25.92 -36.99 24.90
N GLU A 48 -25.63 -37.46 26.10
CA GLU A 48 -25.32 -38.83 26.47
C GLU A 48 -26.41 -39.84 26.12
N GLN A 49 -25.93 -41.04 25.84
CA GLN A 49 -26.65 -42.25 25.53
C GLN A 49 -27.44 -42.75 26.74
N SER A 50 -28.77 -42.78 26.62
CA SER A 50 -29.63 -43.61 27.45
C SER A 50 -29.88 -44.93 26.71
N THR A 51 -29.22 -45.99 27.15
CA THR A 51 -29.44 -47.37 26.70
C THR A 51 -30.71 -47.93 27.34
N GLY A 52 -31.80 -47.99 26.58
CA GLY A 52 -33.05 -48.67 26.95
C GLY A 52 -33.60 -49.51 25.80
N PRO A 53 -34.19 -50.69 26.06
CA PRO A 53 -34.46 -51.69 25.03
C PRO A 53 -35.67 -51.34 24.13
N ALA A 54 -35.37 -51.36 22.83
CA ALA A 54 -36.23 -51.62 21.68
C ALA A 54 -37.75 -51.71 21.93
N ARG A 55 -38.46 -50.59 21.77
CA ARG A 55 -39.83 -50.60 21.26
C ARG A 55 -39.80 -50.11 19.82
N ARG A 56 -40.27 -50.93 18.88
CA ARG A 56 -40.55 -50.57 17.47
C ARG A 56 -41.69 -49.55 17.42
N GLY A 57 -41.40 -48.34 17.88
CA GLY A 57 -42.29 -47.19 17.86
C GLY A 57 -42.16 -46.48 16.52
N ARG A 58 -43.29 -46.25 15.85
CA ARG A 58 -43.40 -45.46 14.62
C ARG A 58 -42.63 -44.15 14.82
N LYS A 59 -41.67 -43.87 13.93
CA LYS A 59 -40.87 -42.63 13.97
C LYS A 59 -41.84 -41.44 14.06
N PRO A 60 -41.72 -40.57 15.08
CA PRO A 60 -42.58 -39.40 15.19
C PRO A 60 -42.43 -38.56 13.94
N LYS A 61 -43.56 -38.16 13.33
CA LYS A 61 -43.55 -37.27 12.18
C LYS A 61 -42.84 -35.96 12.61
N PRO A 62 -41.81 -35.50 11.88
CA PRO A 62 -41.12 -34.27 12.22
C PRO A 62 -42.14 -33.12 12.26
N ARG A 63 -42.01 -32.24 13.27
CA ARG A 63 -42.92 -31.10 13.40
C ARG A 63 -42.64 -30.14 12.24
N VAL A 64 -43.68 -29.48 11.74
CA VAL A 64 -43.57 -28.56 10.59
C VAL A 64 -42.52 -27.46 10.86
N GLY A 65 -42.39 -27.01 12.10
CA GLY A 65 -41.34 -26.06 12.51
C GLY A 65 -39.92 -26.58 12.30
N ASP A 66 -39.64 -27.85 12.57
CA ASP A 66 -38.30 -28.43 12.39
C ASP A 66 -37.92 -28.51 10.90
N LEU A 67 -38.91 -28.75 10.04
CA LEU A 67 -38.72 -28.74 8.59
C LEU A 67 -38.47 -27.32 8.07
N GLN A 68 -39.17 -26.32 8.62
CA GLN A 68 -38.96 -24.91 8.27
C GLN A 68 -37.54 -24.46 8.64
N THR A 69 -37.10 -24.72 9.87
CA THR A 69 -35.74 -24.40 10.30
C THR A 69 -34.67 -25.08 9.44
N LYS A 70 -34.89 -26.35 9.04
CA LYS A 70 -33.98 -27.04 8.11
C LYS A 70 -33.95 -26.41 6.73
N LEU A 71 -35.09 -25.97 6.21
CA LEU A 71 -35.18 -25.28 4.93
C LEU A 71 -34.45 -23.93 4.96
N ASP A 72 -34.62 -23.17 6.04
CA ASP A 72 -33.96 -21.87 6.22
C ASP A 72 -32.44 -22.02 6.37
N ASN A 73 -31.99 -23.04 7.12
CA ASN A 73 -30.57 -23.39 7.23
C ASN A 73 -29.96 -23.82 5.88
N LEU A 74 -30.66 -24.68 5.12
CA LEU A 74 -30.22 -25.08 3.78
C LEU A 74 -30.18 -23.89 2.81
N THR A 75 -31.12 -22.96 2.91
CA THR A 75 -31.16 -21.76 2.08
C THR A 75 -29.97 -20.85 2.38
N THR A 76 -29.63 -20.68 3.66
CA THR A 76 -28.46 -19.91 4.09
C THR A 76 -27.16 -20.58 3.62
N HIS A 77 -27.05 -21.90 3.79
CA HIS A 77 -25.89 -22.67 3.32
C HIS A 77 -25.74 -22.61 1.79
N PHE A 78 -26.84 -22.65 1.03
CA PHE A 78 -26.79 -22.48 -0.42
C PHE A 78 -26.35 -21.08 -0.83
N GLY A 79 -26.80 -20.05 -0.10
CA GLY A 79 -26.31 -18.68 -0.26
C GLY A 79 -24.80 -18.56 -0.04
N GLN A 80 -24.28 -19.21 0.99
CA GLN A 80 -22.84 -19.28 1.29
C GLN A 80 -22.06 -19.97 0.16
N LEU A 81 -22.47 -21.17 -0.24
CA LEU A 81 -21.81 -21.92 -1.32
C LEU A 81 -21.84 -21.16 -2.66
N LYS A 82 -22.94 -20.49 -2.99
CA LYS A 82 -23.04 -19.66 -4.19
C LYS A 82 -22.02 -18.52 -4.16
N HIS A 83 -21.80 -17.93 -2.99
CA HIS A 83 -20.82 -16.87 -2.81
C HIS A 83 -19.38 -17.40 -2.85
N GLU A 84 -19.08 -18.55 -2.22
CA GLU A 84 -17.80 -19.26 -2.33
C GLU A 84 -17.46 -19.55 -3.79
N ASN A 85 -18.42 -20.08 -4.54
CA ASN A 85 -18.23 -20.42 -5.95
C ASN A 85 -17.92 -19.17 -6.79
N ALA A 86 -18.55 -18.03 -6.50
CA ALA A 86 -18.25 -16.76 -7.15
C ALA A 86 -16.82 -16.27 -6.82
N CYS A 87 -16.40 -16.36 -5.55
CA CYS A 87 -15.05 -16.00 -5.11
C CYS A 87 -13.98 -16.89 -5.77
N LEU A 88 -14.22 -18.21 -5.82
CA LEU A 88 -13.33 -19.16 -6.48
C LEU A 88 -13.23 -18.89 -7.98
N LYS A 89 -14.33 -18.57 -8.65
CA LYS A 89 -14.31 -18.14 -10.07
C LYS A 89 -13.49 -16.87 -10.27
N GLN A 90 -13.58 -15.90 -9.37
CA GLN A 90 -12.79 -14.67 -9.44
C GLN A 90 -11.29 -14.94 -9.23
N ARG A 91 -10.94 -15.82 -8.28
CA ARG A 91 -9.54 -16.27 -8.09
C ARG A 91 -9.02 -17.03 -9.29
N LEU A 92 -9.84 -17.90 -9.89
CA LEU A 92 -9.52 -18.63 -11.11
C LEU A 92 -9.24 -17.67 -12.26
N GLN A 93 -10.09 -16.65 -12.48
CA GLN A 93 -9.86 -15.62 -13.50
C GLN A 93 -8.55 -14.85 -13.27
N GLY A 94 -8.21 -14.54 -12.02
CA GLY A 94 -6.92 -13.93 -11.68
C GLY A 94 -5.75 -14.85 -12.04
N LEU A 95 -5.84 -16.14 -11.75
CA LEU A 95 -4.84 -17.12 -12.14
C LEU A 95 -4.74 -17.28 -13.66
N GLU A 96 -5.86 -17.30 -14.38
CA GLU A 96 -5.91 -17.35 -15.85
C GLU A 96 -5.20 -16.15 -16.49
N GLN A 97 -5.22 -14.97 -15.85
CA GLN A 97 -4.45 -13.81 -16.32
C GLN A 97 -2.96 -13.87 -15.96
N LEU A 98 -2.62 -14.52 -14.84
CA LEU A 98 -1.23 -14.65 -14.38
C LEU A 98 -0.46 -15.76 -15.09
N VAL A 99 -1.11 -16.83 -15.54
CA VAL A 99 -0.47 -17.97 -16.22
C VAL A 99 0.26 -17.53 -17.51
N PRO A 100 -0.34 -16.75 -18.43
CA PRO A 100 0.36 -16.24 -19.61
C PRO A 100 1.60 -15.43 -19.24
N ARG A 101 1.48 -14.50 -18.28
CA ARG A 101 2.60 -13.68 -17.81
C ARG A 101 3.74 -14.51 -17.23
N ARG A 102 3.42 -15.58 -16.50
CA ARG A 102 4.42 -16.53 -16.00
C ARG A 102 5.16 -17.20 -17.16
N ASN A 103 4.44 -17.61 -18.19
CA ASN A 103 5.05 -18.24 -19.36
C ASN A 103 5.95 -17.25 -20.11
N ASP A 104 5.53 -15.99 -20.28
CA ASP A 104 6.37 -14.92 -20.86
C ASP A 104 7.68 -14.75 -20.07
N CYS A 105 7.61 -14.75 -18.74
CA CYS A 105 8.80 -14.68 -17.87
C CYS A 105 9.70 -15.91 -18.02
N VAL A 106 9.13 -17.11 -18.14
CA VAL A 106 9.90 -18.35 -18.33
C VAL A 106 10.59 -18.38 -19.69
N GLU A 107 9.90 -17.96 -20.76
CA GLU A 107 10.50 -17.83 -22.10
C GLU A 107 11.61 -16.79 -22.12
N PHE A 108 11.43 -15.67 -21.43
CA PHE A 108 12.47 -14.67 -21.28
C PHE A 108 13.71 -15.23 -20.56
N LEU A 109 13.53 -15.96 -19.46
CA LEU A 109 14.65 -16.60 -18.75
C LEU A 109 15.34 -17.66 -19.62
N ALA A 110 14.59 -18.45 -20.40
CA ALA A 110 15.15 -19.41 -21.34
C ALA A 110 15.96 -18.72 -22.45
N SER A 111 15.52 -17.55 -22.92
CA SER A 111 16.25 -16.76 -23.92
C SER A 111 17.57 -16.20 -23.39
N LEU A 112 17.64 -15.86 -22.10
CA LEU A 112 18.88 -15.45 -21.45
C LEU A 112 19.87 -16.61 -21.29
N GLN A 113 19.38 -17.83 -21.01
CA GLN A 113 20.23 -19.02 -20.88
C GLN A 113 20.78 -19.50 -22.23
N SER A 114 20.01 -19.41 -23.31
CA SER A 114 20.50 -19.76 -24.64
C SER A 114 21.53 -18.74 -25.14
N SER A 115 21.35 -17.46 -24.81
CA SER A 115 22.27 -16.38 -25.16
C SER A 115 23.64 -16.51 -24.47
N SER A 116 23.69 -17.01 -23.23
CA SER A 116 24.95 -17.17 -22.49
C SER A 116 25.79 -18.36 -22.94
N THR A 117 25.20 -19.35 -23.61
CA THR A 117 25.89 -20.57 -24.02
C THR A 117 26.57 -20.45 -25.40
N GLY A 118 26.20 -19.45 -26.20
CA GLY A 118 26.73 -19.25 -27.57
C GLY A 118 28.07 -18.50 -27.68
N GLN A 119 28.61 -17.96 -26.59
CA GLN A 119 29.78 -17.05 -26.66
C GLN A 119 31.10 -17.62 -26.13
N GLN A 120 31.23 -18.95 -25.98
CA GLN A 120 32.49 -19.61 -25.58
C GLN A 120 33.10 -20.54 -26.66
N GLY A 121 32.55 -20.60 -27.87
CA GLY A 121 33.07 -21.41 -28.97
C GLY A 121 33.68 -20.58 -30.11
N GLY A 122 34.76 -19.84 -29.85
CA GLY A 122 35.32 -18.93 -30.87
C GLY A 122 36.78 -18.54 -30.67
N ALA A 123 37.63 -19.41 -30.11
CA ALA A 123 39.08 -19.26 -30.21
C ALA A 123 39.55 -19.86 -31.54
N GLN A 124 39.37 -19.13 -32.65
CA GLN A 124 40.06 -19.43 -33.92
C GLN A 124 41.51 -18.97 -33.81
N GLY A 125 42.42 -19.94 -33.91
CA GLY A 125 43.86 -19.71 -34.03
C GLY A 125 44.26 -19.04 -35.36
N PRO A 126 45.49 -18.51 -35.45
CA PRO A 126 45.95 -17.71 -36.58
C PRO A 126 46.14 -18.56 -37.85
N GLN A 127 45.56 -18.08 -38.95
CA GLN A 127 45.62 -18.65 -40.30
C GLN A 127 47.01 -18.50 -40.93
N GLY A 128 47.56 -19.60 -41.46
CA GLY A 128 48.66 -19.62 -42.43
C GLY A 128 48.16 -19.55 -43.89
N PRO A 129 49.06 -19.31 -44.87
CA PRO A 129 48.70 -18.92 -46.23
C PRO A 129 48.29 -20.11 -47.14
N PRO A 130 47.69 -19.85 -48.32
CA PRO A 130 46.80 -20.80 -48.99
C PRO A 130 47.54 -21.74 -49.94
N GLN A 131 47.05 -22.98 -50.05
CA GLN A 131 47.29 -23.84 -51.20
C GLN A 131 45.99 -24.54 -51.67
N PRO A 132 45.89 -24.90 -52.97
CA PRO A 132 44.63 -25.22 -53.61
C PRO A 132 44.33 -26.72 -53.69
N SER A 133 43.02 -27.01 -53.65
CA SER A 133 42.28 -28.05 -54.36
C SER A 133 42.78 -29.50 -54.36
N ALA A 134 42.01 -30.39 -53.73
CA ALA A 134 41.76 -31.73 -54.26
C ALA A 134 40.40 -32.28 -53.79
N LEU A 135 39.68 -32.86 -54.75
CA LEU A 135 38.40 -33.55 -54.64
C LEU A 135 38.52 -34.92 -53.96
N GLY A 136 37.42 -35.38 -53.35
CA GLY A 136 37.18 -36.79 -52.97
C GLY A 136 36.32 -36.87 -51.71
N SER A 137 35.01 -37.04 -51.83
CA SER A 137 34.29 -38.33 -51.93
C SER A 137 34.22 -39.14 -50.63
N SER A 138 32.96 -39.36 -50.24
CA SER A 138 32.39 -40.58 -49.65
C SER A 138 32.49 -40.88 -48.14
N THR A 139 31.29 -40.81 -47.54
CA THR A 139 30.55 -41.90 -46.88
C THR A 139 31.10 -42.52 -45.58
N VAL A 140 30.18 -42.68 -44.63
CA VAL A 140 29.96 -43.81 -43.70
C VAL A 140 29.86 -43.39 -42.21
N VAL A 141 28.67 -43.68 -41.70
CA VAL A 141 28.06 -43.72 -40.35
C VAL A 141 28.73 -44.85 -39.49
N PRO A 142 28.29 -45.25 -38.28
CA PRO A 142 28.05 -44.61 -36.97
C PRO A 142 29.01 -45.16 -35.86
N GLY A 143 28.89 -44.69 -34.61
CA GLY A 143 29.39 -45.45 -33.46
C GLY A 143 29.23 -44.80 -32.08
N LEU A 144 28.11 -45.04 -31.41
CA LEU A 144 28.06 -45.28 -29.95
C LEU A 144 28.79 -46.61 -29.64
N PRO A 145 29.18 -46.98 -28.40
CA PRO A 145 28.65 -46.54 -27.09
C PRO A 145 29.74 -46.35 -26.01
N GLY A 146 29.33 -46.14 -24.75
CA GLY A 146 30.16 -46.62 -23.62
C GLY A 146 30.12 -45.77 -22.36
N ALA A 147 29.21 -46.13 -21.46
CA ALA A 147 29.21 -45.71 -20.07
C ALA A 147 30.50 -46.16 -19.34
N SER A 148 30.97 -45.38 -18.37
CA SER A 148 31.48 -45.95 -17.11
C SER A 148 31.57 -44.91 -16.00
N ASN A 149 31.14 -45.37 -14.83
CA ASN A 149 31.22 -44.76 -13.52
C ASN A 149 32.67 -44.49 -13.10
N GLY A 150 32.87 -43.48 -12.26
CA GLY A 150 34.15 -43.32 -11.55
C GLY A 150 34.13 -42.17 -10.56
N CYS A 151 33.48 -42.37 -9.42
CA CYS A 151 33.87 -41.67 -8.19
C CYS A 151 35.22 -42.24 -7.74
N PRO A 152 36.13 -41.41 -7.20
CA PRO A 152 36.55 -41.73 -5.85
C PRO A 152 36.67 -40.51 -4.93
N THR A 153 36.35 -40.80 -3.68
CA THR A 153 36.68 -40.07 -2.47
C THR A 153 38.18 -40.07 -2.18
N GLY A 154 38.66 -39.02 -1.54
CA GLY A 154 39.72 -39.15 -0.52
C GLY A 154 40.91 -38.19 -0.61
N PRO A 155 41.54 -37.86 0.53
CA PRO A 155 41.93 -36.50 0.88
C PRO A 155 43.45 -36.30 0.98
N SER A 156 43.93 -35.05 0.94
CA SER A 156 45.26 -34.69 1.44
C SER A 156 45.34 -33.20 1.78
N HIS A 157 45.73 -32.93 3.03
CA HIS A 157 46.12 -31.64 3.56
C HIS A 157 47.48 -31.17 3.01
N THR A 158 47.70 -29.85 3.16
CA THR A 158 48.95 -29.09 3.39
C THR A 158 49.38 -28.16 2.26
N GLY A 159 49.75 -26.93 2.64
CA GLY A 159 50.65 -26.09 1.84
C GLY A 159 50.29 -24.61 1.72
N VAL A 160 50.46 -23.87 2.81
CA VAL A 160 51.07 -22.53 2.91
C VAL A 160 51.23 -21.73 1.60
N GLY A 161 50.58 -20.56 1.54
CA GLY A 161 50.80 -19.57 0.48
C GLY A 161 50.13 -18.24 0.81
N ALA A 162 50.63 -17.57 1.84
CA ALA A 162 50.26 -16.18 2.14
C ALA A 162 50.78 -15.28 1.01
N SER A 163 49.87 -14.59 0.32
CA SER A 163 50.19 -13.46 -0.56
C SER A 163 49.19 -12.36 -0.31
N SER A 164 49.63 -11.46 0.57
CA SER A 164 48.99 -10.23 0.98
C SER A 164 48.94 -9.26 -0.21
N MET A 165 47.74 -8.94 -0.68
CA MET A 165 47.49 -7.78 -1.54
C MET A 165 46.90 -6.67 -0.67
N PRO A 166 47.43 -5.43 -0.70
CA PRO A 166 46.90 -4.34 0.09
C PRO A 166 45.60 -3.80 -0.53
N LEU A 167 44.53 -3.83 0.25
CA LEU A 167 43.29 -3.09 -0.03
C LEU A 167 43.55 -1.58 0.12
N PRO A 168 43.14 -0.73 -0.83
CA PRO A 168 43.15 0.71 -0.62
C PRO A 168 42.03 1.12 0.34
N ALA A 169 42.38 1.97 1.31
CA ALA A 169 41.46 2.59 2.26
C ALA A 169 40.34 3.39 1.55
N PRO A 170 39.12 3.43 2.10
CA PRO A 170 38.06 4.26 1.54
C PRO A 170 38.38 5.73 1.78
N GLN A 171 38.54 6.49 0.68
CA GLN A 171 38.64 7.94 0.73
C GLN A 171 37.35 8.54 1.30
N ALA A 172 37.51 9.31 2.37
CA ALA A 172 36.49 10.19 2.90
C ALA A 172 36.08 11.22 1.82
N TRP A 173 34.83 11.15 1.36
CA TRP A 173 34.26 12.23 0.56
C TRP A 173 33.95 13.41 1.47
N SER A 174 34.82 14.40 1.40
CA SER A 174 34.59 15.76 1.88
C SER A 174 33.32 16.31 1.25
N ARG A 175 32.34 16.67 2.07
CA ARG A 175 31.17 17.46 1.66
C ARG A 175 31.65 18.82 1.15
N GLN A 176 31.58 19.05 -0.16
CA GLN A 176 31.59 20.41 -0.70
C GLN A 176 30.16 20.97 -0.68
N PRO A 177 29.99 22.24 -0.29
CA PRO A 177 28.68 22.91 -0.28
C PRO A 177 28.25 23.29 -1.71
N CYS A 178 26.98 23.07 -2.01
CA CYS A 178 26.33 23.53 -3.24
C CYS A 178 26.42 25.08 -3.35
N PRO A 179 26.75 25.64 -4.52
CA PRO A 179 26.69 27.09 -4.72
C PRO A 179 25.24 27.56 -4.74
N GLY A 180 24.96 28.56 -3.91
CA GLY A 180 23.65 29.20 -3.79
C GLY A 180 23.24 29.88 -5.10
N TRP A 181 21.98 29.65 -5.49
CA TRP A 181 21.32 30.40 -6.54
C TRP A 181 20.68 31.62 -5.87
N GLY A 182 21.31 32.79 -6.04
CA GLY A 182 20.72 34.08 -5.66
C GLY A 182 19.68 34.52 -6.69
N PRO A 183 18.61 35.24 -6.28
CA PRO A 183 17.67 35.84 -7.21
C PRO A 183 18.16 37.23 -7.65
N ALA A 184 18.08 37.49 -8.95
CA ALA A 184 18.32 38.80 -9.55
C ALA A 184 17.04 39.66 -9.54
N ALA A 185 17.12 40.77 -8.80
CA ALA A 185 16.65 42.13 -9.04
C ALA A 185 15.33 42.46 -9.79
N GLY A 186 14.55 43.34 -9.13
CA GLY A 186 13.67 44.38 -9.71
C GLY A 186 12.19 44.24 -9.27
N ALA A 187 11.53 45.14 -8.54
CA ALA A 187 11.78 46.53 -8.17
C ALA A 187 10.97 46.95 -6.90
N SER A 188 11.55 47.88 -6.12
CA SER A 188 10.99 49.06 -5.40
C SER A 188 9.53 49.00 -4.87
N CYS A 189 9.14 49.39 -3.64
CA CYS A 189 9.55 50.54 -2.80
C CYS A 189 9.07 50.33 -1.33
N GLY A 190 9.76 50.96 -0.37
CA GLY A 190 9.29 51.25 1.01
C GLY A 190 9.59 50.14 2.03
N GLY A 191 10.41 50.32 3.07
CA GLY A 191 10.59 51.48 3.93
C GLY A 191 10.09 51.11 5.33
N GLY A 192 10.92 50.52 6.17
CA GLY A 192 10.55 50.12 7.54
C GLY A 192 11.76 49.61 8.33
N GLN A 193 11.99 50.23 9.48
CA GLN A 193 13.22 50.25 10.25
C GLN A 193 13.66 48.90 10.84
N ALA A 194 14.97 48.73 10.91
CA ALA A 194 15.65 47.68 11.67
C ALA A 194 15.65 48.02 13.18
N GLY A 195 15.38 47.00 14.00
CA GLY A 195 15.66 46.99 15.44
C GLY A 195 16.30 45.63 15.80
N PRO A 196 17.39 45.59 16.59
CA PRO A 196 18.11 44.35 16.87
C PRO A 196 17.55 43.65 18.12
N CYS A 197 17.21 42.38 18.02
CA CYS A 197 16.99 41.52 19.19
C CYS A 197 18.29 40.77 19.49
N ALA A 198 18.97 41.21 20.54
CA ALA A 198 20.08 40.49 21.16
C ALA A 198 19.62 39.91 22.51
N GLY A 199 19.94 38.63 22.73
CA GLY A 199 20.04 37.99 24.04
C GLY A 199 19.06 36.83 24.28
N PRO A 200 19.39 35.88 25.19
CA PRO A 200 20.69 35.21 25.31
C PRO A 200 20.55 33.68 25.37
N ALA A 201 21.70 33.01 25.22
CA ALA A 201 21.87 31.58 25.38
C ALA A 201 21.46 31.09 26.77
N GLY A 202 20.52 30.13 26.81
CA GLY A 202 20.19 29.32 27.97
C GLY A 202 20.52 27.86 27.69
N GLN A 203 21.56 27.37 28.35
CA GLN A 203 21.98 25.97 28.41
C GLN A 203 20.90 25.19 29.18
N VAL A 204 20.24 24.22 28.56
CA VAL A 204 19.43 23.20 29.27
C VAL A 204 19.77 21.83 28.70
N THR A 205 20.42 21.04 29.53
CA THR A 205 20.56 19.59 29.46
C THR A 205 19.19 18.94 29.64
N GLY A 206 18.82 17.99 28.77
CA GLY A 206 17.61 17.19 28.98
C GLY A 206 17.26 16.34 27.76
N ALA A 207 17.83 15.14 27.71
CA ALA A 207 17.21 14.01 27.03
C ALA A 207 15.88 13.67 27.74
N ASP A 208 14.96 13.01 27.03
CA ASP A 208 13.63 12.54 27.45
C ASP A 208 12.45 13.52 27.31
N ALA A 209 11.83 13.56 26.11
CA ALA A 209 10.44 13.99 25.95
C ALA A 209 9.84 13.60 24.58
N TYR A 210 9.68 12.30 24.28
CA TYR A 210 8.70 11.84 23.26
C TYR A 210 8.15 10.43 23.55
N ALA A 211 8.15 10.02 24.82
CA ALA A 211 7.49 8.80 25.28
C ALA A 211 6.33 9.17 26.21
N GLY A 212 5.10 8.77 25.85
CA GLY A 212 3.96 8.78 26.77
C GLY A 212 3.01 9.96 26.66
N ARG A 213 2.41 10.20 25.49
CA ARG A 213 1.04 10.74 25.48
C ARG A 213 0.09 9.56 25.66
N GLU A 214 -0.09 9.13 26.91
CA GLU A 214 -1.24 8.31 27.28
C GLU A 214 -2.49 8.99 26.72
N LEU A 215 -3.32 8.24 26.03
CA LEU A 215 -4.72 8.57 25.76
C LEU A 215 -5.43 8.64 27.13
N ARG A 216 -5.23 9.74 27.86
CA ARG A 216 -6.05 10.06 29.02
C ARG A 216 -7.47 10.26 28.50
N ALA A 217 -8.33 9.31 28.83
CA ALA A 217 -9.76 9.44 28.69
C ALA A 217 -10.19 10.80 29.23
N VAL A 218 -10.93 11.56 28.42
CA VAL A 218 -11.69 12.70 28.90
C VAL A 218 -12.71 12.14 29.88
N SER A 219 -12.38 12.18 31.16
CA SER A 219 -13.29 11.86 32.24
C SER A 219 -14.42 12.88 32.23
N ALA A 220 -15.58 12.44 31.73
CA ALA A 220 -16.84 13.16 31.88
C ALA A 220 -17.09 13.37 33.38
N GLY A 221 -17.23 14.64 33.78
CA GLY A 221 -17.59 14.98 35.15
C GLY A 221 -18.90 14.33 35.53
N THR A 222 -18.88 13.61 36.66
CA THR A 222 -20.03 12.94 37.26
C THR A 222 -21.02 13.98 37.78
N GLY A 223 -21.88 14.50 36.90
CA GLY A 223 -23.09 15.22 37.28
C GLY A 223 -24.16 14.20 37.66
N SER A 224 -24.39 14.03 38.96
CA SER A 224 -25.52 13.26 39.49
C SER A 224 -26.82 13.97 39.13
N GLY A 225 -27.45 13.52 38.05
CA GLY A 225 -28.78 13.94 37.63
C GLY A 225 -29.58 12.71 37.25
N THR A 226 -30.46 12.28 38.15
CA THR A 226 -31.46 11.23 37.90
C THR A 226 -32.45 11.74 36.85
N GLY A 227 -32.13 11.51 35.58
CA GLY A 227 -33.02 11.74 34.45
C GLY A 227 -33.00 10.53 33.54
N THR A 228 -34.02 9.68 33.64
CA THR A 228 -34.36 8.67 32.64
C THR A 228 -34.75 9.37 31.34
N GLY A 229 -33.74 9.69 30.54
CA GLY A 229 -33.88 10.15 29.17
C GLY A 229 -32.94 9.33 28.29
N SER A 230 -33.48 8.74 27.23
CA SER A 230 -32.74 8.09 26.15
C SER A 230 -31.81 9.12 25.49
N GLY A 231 -30.62 9.30 26.06
CA GLY A 231 -29.61 10.23 25.59
C GLY A 231 -28.92 9.71 24.35
N THR A 232 -29.43 10.05 23.18
CA THR A 232 -28.60 10.20 21.99
C THR A 232 -27.55 11.26 22.32
N GLY A 233 -26.33 10.84 22.68
CA GLY A 233 -25.22 11.73 22.98
C GLY A 233 -25.00 12.70 21.82
N GLY A 234 -25.44 13.94 22.01
CA GLY A 234 -25.32 15.00 21.04
C GLY A 234 -23.84 15.28 20.77
N TRP A 235 -23.45 15.17 19.51
CA TRP A 235 -22.13 15.56 19.03
C TRP A 235 -21.87 17.02 19.38
N PRO A 236 -20.62 17.43 19.70
CA PRO A 236 -20.31 18.83 19.90
C PRO A 236 -20.67 19.61 18.63
N SER A 237 -21.59 20.56 18.75
CA SER A 237 -22.22 21.36 17.69
C SER A 237 -21.26 22.23 16.85
N ARG A 238 -19.94 22.02 16.95
CA ARG A 238 -18.95 22.63 16.04
C ARG A 238 -19.06 22.10 14.61
N LEU A 239 -19.58 20.89 14.41
CA LEU A 239 -19.94 20.42 13.07
C LEU A 239 -21.27 20.99 12.59
N ASP A 240 -22.05 21.67 13.44
CA ASP A 240 -23.25 22.41 13.06
C ASP A 240 -22.97 23.90 12.83
N SER A 241 -21.75 24.37 13.13
CA SER A 241 -21.34 25.76 12.89
C SER A 241 -20.89 26.02 11.45
N TRP A 242 -21.34 25.21 10.48
CA TRP A 242 -21.42 25.71 9.10
C TRP A 242 -22.30 26.94 9.20
N GLY A 243 -21.70 28.13 9.03
CA GLY A 243 -22.39 29.39 9.32
C GLY A 243 -23.79 29.42 8.71
N PRO A 244 -24.74 30.19 9.27
CA PRO A 244 -26.14 30.17 8.84
C PRO A 244 -26.23 30.39 7.32
N GLY A 245 -26.40 29.30 6.55
CA GLY A 245 -26.35 29.27 5.08
C GLY A 245 -25.32 28.31 4.44
N GLY A 246 -24.39 27.73 5.19
CA GLY A 246 -23.42 26.76 4.69
C GLY A 246 -24.09 25.41 4.43
N ALA A 247 -24.42 25.12 3.17
CA ALA A 247 -24.91 23.80 2.78
C ALA A 247 -23.91 22.73 3.23
N ARG A 248 -24.40 21.68 3.90
CA ARG A 248 -23.59 20.53 4.30
C ARG A 248 -22.93 19.94 3.03
N PRO A 249 -21.61 19.68 3.02
CA PRO A 249 -20.94 19.10 1.86
C PRO A 249 -21.68 17.87 1.36
N ALA A 250 -21.88 17.76 0.05
CA ALA A 250 -22.65 16.66 -0.54
C ALA A 250 -22.04 15.29 -0.18
N ALA A 251 -20.70 15.22 -0.14
CA ALA A 251 -19.96 14.04 0.29
C ALA A 251 -20.25 13.63 1.76
N LEU A 252 -20.61 14.57 2.62
CA LEU A 252 -20.96 14.29 4.01
C LEU A 252 -22.43 13.85 4.16
N ALA A 253 -23.31 14.29 3.27
CA ALA A 253 -24.71 13.85 3.24
C ALA A 253 -24.86 12.39 2.80
N LEU A 254 -23.94 11.92 1.95
CA LEU A 254 -23.90 10.54 1.44
C LEU A 254 -23.06 9.59 2.32
N CYS A 255 -22.43 10.11 3.38
CA CYS A 255 -21.66 9.29 4.31
C CYS A 255 -22.59 8.33 5.06
N PRO A 256 -22.21 7.04 5.25
CA PRO A 256 -22.97 6.11 6.06
C PRO A 256 -23.24 6.66 7.47
N THR A 257 -24.42 6.36 8.01
CA THR A 257 -24.75 6.70 9.40
C THR A 257 -24.03 5.75 10.37
N PRO A 258 -23.87 6.12 11.65
CA PRO A 258 -23.23 5.25 12.65
C PRO A 258 -23.94 3.91 12.87
N GLU A 259 -25.20 3.77 12.46
CA GLU A 259 -25.94 2.50 12.48
C GLU A 259 -25.59 1.57 11.29
N GLY A 260 -24.78 2.06 10.35
CA GLY A 260 -24.39 1.33 9.15
C GLY A 260 -25.41 1.44 8.01
N GLU A 261 -26.39 2.35 8.12
CA GLU A 261 -27.26 2.67 7.00
C GLU A 261 -26.51 3.57 6.03
N ALA A 262 -26.31 3.08 4.80
CA ALA A 262 -25.66 3.84 3.75
C ALA A 262 -26.72 4.20 2.70
N PRO A 263 -26.83 5.48 2.32
CA PRO A 263 -27.70 5.86 1.21
C PRO A 263 -27.25 5.15 -0.07
N VAL A 264 -28.21 4.76 -0.89
CA VAL A 264 -27.91 4.16 -2.20
C VAL A 264 -27.27 5.25 -3.06
N VAL A 265 -26.08 4.96 -3.59
CA VAL A 265 -25.40 5.87 -4.51
C VAL A 265 -26.01 5.67 -5.89
N ASP A 266 -27.05 6.44 -6.19
CA ASP A 266 -27.66 6.52 -7.51
C ASP A 266 -26.81 7.36 -8.48
N ALA A 267 -27.28 7.55 -9.71
CA ALA A 267 -26.56 8.33 -10.72
C ALA A 267 -26.35 9.80 -10.30
N ALA A 268 -27.34 10.41 -9.64
CA ALA A 268 -27.24 11.79 -9.16
C ALA A 268 -26.21 11.93 -8.03
N ALA A 269 -26.22 11.00 -7.07
CA ALA A 269 -25.23 10.90 -6.02
C ALA A 269 -23.83 10.67 -6.61
N ALA A 270 -23.69 9.84 -7.64
CA ALA A 270 -22.41 9.63 -8.30
C ALA A 270 -21.86 10.93 -8.94
N GLU A 271 -22.70 11.76 -9.56
CA GLU A 271 -22.28 13.08 -10.06
C GLU A 271 -21.84 14.02 -8.94
N LEU A 272 -22.52 13.99 -7.79
CA LEU A 272 -22.11 14.77 -6.62
C LEU A 272 -20.74 14.30 -6.10
N LEU A 273 -20.51 12.99 -6.05
CA LEU A 273 -19.21 12.43 -5.62
C LEU A 273 -18.08 12.77 -6.61
N ARG A 274 -18.34 12.81 -7.92
CA ARG A 274 -17.34 13.25 -8.91
C ARG A 274 -16.91 14.69 -8.74
N ARG A 275 -17.79 15.54 -8.21
CA ARG A 275 -17.53 16.97 -7.96
C ARG A 275 -16.93 17.23 -6.57
N THR A 276 -16.71 16.19 -5.78
CA THR A 276 -16.20 16.35 -4.41
C THR A 276 -14.82 17.00 -4.42
N THR A 277 -14.67 18.13 -3.73
CA THR A 277 -13.38 18.84 -3.66
C THR A 277 -12.45 18.25 -2.60
N ALA A 278 -11.19 18.69 -2.59
CA ALA A 278 -10.25 18.31 -1.54
C ALA A 278 -10.75 18.76 -0.15
N GLU A 279 -11.28 19.98 -0.02
CA GLU A 279 -11.85 20.55 1.20
C GLU A 279 -13.01 19.71 1.73
N GLU A 280 -13.94 19.34 0.85
CA GLU A 280 -15.09 18.51 1.23
C GLU A 280 -14.66 17.12 1.70
N LEU A 281 -13.63 16.55 1.06
CA LEU A 281 -13.06 15.28 1.50
C LEU A 281 -12.40 15.39 2.87
N ARG A 282 -11.71 16.51 3.20
CA ARG A 282 -11.12 16.71 4.54
C ARG A 282 -12.19 16.69 5.63
N VAL A 283 -13.30 17.36 5.36
CA VAL A 283 -14.45 17.43 6.26
C VAL A 283 -15.07 16.06 6.46
N LEU A 284 -15.27 15.33 5.37
CA LEU A 284 -15.75 13.95 5.41
C LEU A 284 -14.80 13.06 6.22
N TRP A 285 -13.49 13.16 5.97
CA TRP A 285 -12.49 12.36 6.66
C TRP A 285 -12.47 12.61 8.17
N ARG A 286 -12.50 13.89 8.58
CA ARG A 286 -12.64 14.26 9.99
C ARG A 286 -13.90 13.65 10.61
N HIS A 287 -15.03 13.75 9.93
CA HIS A 287 -16.28 13.14 10.41
C HIS A 287 -16.13 11.63 10.61
N VAL A 288 -15.63 10.92 9.59
CA VAL A 288 -15.40 9.47 9.65
C VAL A 288 -14.47 9.08 10.80
N CYS A 289 -13.34 9.77 10.98
CA CYS A 289 -12.39 9.47 12.05
C CYS A 289 -13.00 9.67 13.45
N LEU A 290 -13.80 10.72 13.64
CA LEU A 290 -14.50 10.97 14.89
C LEU A 290 -15.54 9.88 15.20
N GLN A 291 -16.31 9.44 14.20
CA GLN A 291 -17.25 8.32 14.34
C GLN A 291 -16.51 7.02 14.67
N LEU A 292 -15.46 6.69 13.92
CA LEU A 292 -14.67 5.48 14.15
C LEU A 292 -14.05 5.46 15.55
N SER A 293 -13.54 6.60 16.02
CA SER A 293 -12.90 6.69 17.35
C SER A 293 -13.87 6.29 18.48
N SER A 294 -15.11 6.79 18.46
CA SER A 294 -16.09 6.46 19.51
C SER A 294 -16.56 5.01 19.44
N MET A 295 -16.72 4.48 18.21
CA MET A 295 -17.15 3.10 17.98
C MET A 295 -16.06 2.09 18.32
N VAL A 296 -14.79 2.40 18.01
CA VAL A 296 -13.62 1.58 18.37
C VAL A 296 -13.54 1.42 19.88
N LEU A 297 -13.59 2.52 20.63
CA LEU A 297 -13.56 2.48 22.10
C LEU A 297 -14.71 1.62 22.66
N SER A 298 -15.92 1.79 22.14
CA SER A 298 -17.09 1.01 22.56
C SER A 298 -16.94 -0.48 22.26
N ALA A 299 -16.40 -0.83 21.08
CA ALA A 299 -16.17 -2.21 20.68
C ALA A 299 -15.03 -2.87 21.47
N GLU A 300 -13.97 -2.13 21.83
CA GLU A 300 -12.88 -2.64 22.67
C GLU A 300 -13.34 -2.93 24.09
N VAL A 301 -14.09 -1.99 24.71
CA VAL A 301 -14.59 -2.15 26.09
C VAL A 301 -15.53 -3.36 26.22
N GLN A 302 -16.38 -3.60 25.22
CA GLN A 302 -17.36 -4.68 25.26
C GLN A 302 -16.86 -6.01 24.68
N GLY A 303 -15.71 -6.01 24.02
CA GLY A 303 -15.06 -7.20 23.51
C GLY A 303 -15.70 -7.79 22.24
N ALA A 304 -15.13 -8.92 21.81
CA ALA A 304 -15.54 -9.64 20.62
C ALA A 304 -16.95 -10.25 20.77
N GLY A 305 -17.75 -10.20 19.70
CA GLY A 305 -19.13 -10.70 19.70
C GLY A 305 -20.18 -9.74 20.27
N SER A 306 -19.75 -8.58 20.81
CA SER A 306 -20.69 -7.55 21.28
C SER A 306 -21.48 -6.91 20.13
N PRO A 307 -22.70 -6.38 20.39
CA PRO A 307 -23.46 -5.66 19.37
C PRO A 307 -22.75 -4.40 18.87
N GLN A 308 -21.94 -3.75 19.71
CA GLN A 308 -21.12 -2.58 19.40
C GLN A 308 -20.00 -2.96 18.44
N ARG A 309 -19.41 -4.14 18.63
CA ARG A 309 -18.46 -4.71 17.69
C ARG A 309 -19.09 -4.93 16.32
N ALA A 310 -20.25 -5.59 16.26
CA ALA A 310 -20.96 -5.81 15.01
C ALA A 310 -21.37 -4.49 14.32
N ARG A 311 -21.75 -3.46 15.10
CA ARG A 311 -22.07 -2.13 14.59
C ARG A 311 -20.84 -1.44 13.97
N LEU A 312 -19.69 -1.48 14.63
CA LEU A 312 -18.42 -0.98 14.10
C LEU A 312 -18.08 -1.65 12.76
N GLU A 313 -18.19 -2.97 12.70
CA GLU A 313 -17.87 -3.75 11.50
C GLU A 313 -18.77 -3.37 10.31
N ARG A 314 -20.08 -3.22 10.54
CA ARG A 314 -21.01 -2.74 9.51
C ARG A 314 -20.66 -1.33 9.06
N PHE A 315 -20.45 -0.40 10.00
CA PHE A 315 -20.11 0.98 9.68
C PHE A 315 -18.81 1.07 8.87
N LEU A 316 -17.76 0.40 9.33
CA LEU A 316 -16.47 0.35 8.65
C LEU A 316 -16.59 -0.21 7.24
N SER A 317 -17.30 -1.32 7.05
CA SER A 317 -17.52 -1.91 5.73
C SER A 317 -18.20 -0.92 4.76
N LYS A 318 -19.21 -0.18 5.24
CA LYS A 318 -19.90 0.84 4.43
C LYS A 318 -19.02 2.04 4.14
N VAL A 319 -18.25 2.50 5.12
CA VAL A 319 -17.31 3.62 4.97
C VAL A 319 -16.21 3.26 3.98
N CYS A 320 -15.58 2.10 4.11
CA CYS A 320 -14.57 1.63 3.15
C CYS A 320 -15.15 1.55 1.73
N SER A 321 -16.34 0.95 1.56
CA SER A 321 -17.01 0.93 0.25
C SER A 321 -17.32 2.33 -0.30
N TYR A 322 -17.65 3.28 0.58
CA TYR A 322 -17.92 4.66 0.21
C TYR A 322 -16.65 5.41 -0.21
N ILE A 323 -15.56 5.25 0.55
CA ILE A 323 -14.25 5.81 0.22
C ILE A 323 -13.70 5.20 -1.08
N ASP A 324 -13.90 3.90 -1.32
CA ASP A 324 -13.54 3.25 -2.58
C ASP A 324 -14.26 3.89 -3.78
N LYS A 325 -15.55 4.23 -3.64
CA LYS A 325 -16.30 4.95 -4.68
C LYS A 325 -15.76 6.35 -4.90
N LEU A 326 -15.45 7.08 -3.82
CA LEU A 326 -14.83 8.40 -3.91
C LEU A 326 -13.45 8.35 -4.58
N LEU A 327 -12.64 7.33 -4.28
CA LEU A 327 -11.36 7.08 -4.92
C LEU A 327 -11.48 6.87 -6.43
N VAL A 328 -12.55 6.21 -6.88
CA VAL A 328 -12.81 5.99 -8.31
C VAL A 328 -13.37 7.23 -8.99
N LEU A 329 -14.29 7.95 -8.32
CA LEU A 329 -15.03 9.06 -8.91
C LEU A 329 -14.30 10.41 -8.82
N ALA A 330 -13.52 10.63 -7.76
CA ALA A 330 -12.77 11.85 -7.47
C ALA A 330 -11.36 11.53 -6.93
N PRO A 331 -10.51 10.82 -7.71
CA PRO A 331 -9.17 10.42 -7.26
C PRO A 331 -8.29 11.62 -6.90
N ALA A 332 -8.41 12.73 -7.63
CA ALA A 332 -7.63 13.94 -7.42
C ALA A 332 -7.80 14.48 -5.99
N SER A 333 -9.03 14.55 -5.51
CA SER A 333 -9.36 15.04 -4.17
C SER A 333 -8.77 14.16 -3.07
N PHE A 334 -8.73 12.84 -3.27
CA PHE A 334 -8.07 11.93 -2.34
C PHE A 334 -6.55 12.12 -2.33
N PHE A 335 -5.91 12.08 -3.48
CA PHE A 335 -4.44 12.20 -3.56
C PHE A 335 -3.94 13.58 -3.14
N HIS A 336 -4.73 14.64 -3.33
CA HIS A 336 -4.39 15.98 -2.87
C HIS A 336 -4.33 16.06 -1.33
N ASN A 337 -5.15 15.26 -0.65
CA ASN A 337 -5.19 15.23 0.81
C ASN A 337 -4.23 14.21 1.44
N LEU A 338 -3.56 13.39 0.63
CA LEU A 338 -2.51 12.51 1.12
C LEU A 338 -1.34 13.37 1.64
N TYR A 339 -1.00 13.21 2.92
CA TYR A 339 -0.02 14.04 3.63
C TYR A 339 -0.44 15.50 3.82
N VAL A 340 -1.73 15.79 3.83
CA VAL A 340 -2.27 17.07 4.29
C VAL A 340 -2.87 16.87 5.67
N ASN A 341 -2.49 17.71 6.63
CA ASN A 341 -3.10 17.73 7.93
C ASN A 341 -4.51 18.31 7.82
N MET A 342 -5.49 17.52 8.24
CA MET A 342 -6.92 17.81 8.05
C MET A 342 -7.39 19.01 8.88
N ASP A 343 -6.65 19.35 9.95
CA ASP A 343 -6.93 20.49 10.81
C ASP A 343 -6.33 21.78 10.29
N THR A 344 -5.08 21.74 9.84
CA THR A 344 -4.36 22.95 9.39
C THR A 344 -4.53 23.22 7.90
N GLY A 345 -4.79 22.18 7.09
CA GLY A 345 -4.71 22.24 5.63
C GLY A 345 -3.28 22.31 5.09
N GLU A 346 -2.27 22.22 5.96
CA GLU A 346 -0.87 22.27 5.58
C GLU A 346 -0.37 20.89 5.20
N ARG A 347 0.60 20.86 4.29
CA ARG A 347 1.24 19.62 3.86
C ARG A 347 2.27 19.20 4.91
N GLU A 348 2.05 18.06 5.52
CA GLU A 348 2.88 17.48 6.57
C GLU A 348 3.32 16.09 6.15
N VAL A 349 4.63 15.86 6.01
CA VAL A 349 5.19 14.54 5.72
C VAL A 349 5.47 13.84 7.05
N PRO A 350 4.70 12.80 7.42
CA PRO A 350 4.86 12.17 8.72
C PRO A 350 6.15 11.35 8.76
N CYS A 351 6.85 11.38 9.89
CA CYS A 351 8.08 10.60 10.06
C CYS A 351 7.77 9.09 10.14
N GLN A 352 8.80 8.26 9.95
CA GLN A 352 8.65 6.79 10.03
C GLN A 352 8.16 6.34 11.41
N ASP A 353 8.57 7.00 12.48
CA ASP A 353 8.13 6.70 13.84
C ASP A 353 6.62 6.89 14.02
N PHE A 354 6.02 7.89 13.37
CA PHE A 354 4.57 8.10 13.40
C PHE A 354 3.84 6.86 12.85
N TRP A 355 4.25 6.37 11.68
CA TRP A 355 3.67 5.19 11.05
C TRP A 355 3.93 3.90 11.86
N ALA A 356 5.13 3.78 12.45
CA ALA A 356 5.45 2.67 13.33
C ALA A 356 4.58 2.67 14.59
N ASN A 357 4.33 3.83 15.18
CA ASN A 357 3.46 3.99 16.36
C ASN A 357 2.02 3.57 16.06
N LEU A 358 1.51 3.91 14.88
CA LEU A 358 0.20 3.45 14.43
C LEU A 358 0.15 1.92 14.33
N GLY A 359 1.16 1.32 13.69
CA GLY A 359 1.28 -0.14 13.62
C GLY A 359 1.35 -0.82 14.99
N ARG A 360 2.06 -0.21 15.96
CA ARG A 360 2.08 -0.68 17.36
C ARG A 360 0.70 -0.57 18.01
N ALA A 361 -0.01 0.54 17.83
CA ALA A 361 -1.34 0.76 18.38
C ALA A 361 -2.39 -0.25 17.83
N ALA A 362 -2.16 -0.80 16.65
CA ALA A 362 -2.99 -1.85 16.06
C ALA A 362 -2.84 -3.22 16.76
N ASN A 363 -1.84 -3.43 17.63
CA ASN A 363 -1.59 -4.72 18.30
C ASN A 363 -1.57 -5.88 17.30
N LEU A 364 -0.71 -5.79 16.29
CA LEU A 364 -0.57 -6.81 15.26
C LEU A 364 -0.01 -8.10 15.86
N ASP A 365 -0.61 -9.23 15.53
CA ASP A 365 -0.10 -10.52 15.96
C ASP A 365 1.16 -10.94 15.17
N PRO A 366 1.97 -11.89 15.67
CA PRO A 366 3.20 -12.30 14.99
C PRO A 366 2.98 -12.81 13.56
N ARG A 367 1.85 -13.49 13.30
CA ARG A 367 1.53 -14.00 11.97
C ARG A 367 1.22 -12.85 11.00
N GLN A 368 0.45 -11.86 11.44
CA GLN A 368 0.19 -10.64 10.67
C GLN A 368 1.49 -9.90 10.35
N LEU A 369 2.44 -9.85 11.28
CA LEU A 369 3.76 -9.25 11.05
C LEU A 369 4.55 -10.01 9.96
N ASP A 370 4.53 -11.33 9.97
CA ASP A 370 5.18 -12.15 8.93
C ASP A 370 4.49 -11.99 7.55
N GLU A 371 3.16 -11.89 7.52
CA GLU A 371 2.39 -11.59 6.32
C GLU A 371 2.70 -10.19 5.78
N LEU A 372 2.78 -9.16 6.65
CA LEU A 372 3.20 -7.80 6.26
C LEU A 372 4.63 -7.78 5.72
N GLN A 373 5.55 -8.54 6.30
CA GLN A 373 6.92 -8.65 5.82
C GLN A 373 6.97 -9.25 4.40
N SER A 374 6.14 -10.27 4.15
CA SER A 374 6.02 -10.90 2.84
C SER A 374 5.44 -9.94 1.80
N ILE A 375 4.41 -9.17 2.16
CA ILE A 375 3.81 -8.15 1.27
C ILE A 375 4.81 -7.01 1.02
N ALA A 376 5.56 -6.58 2.04
CA ALA A 376 6.58 -5.54 1.90
C ALA A 376 7.69 -5.94 0.93
N ALA A 377 8.15 -7.21 1.00
CA ALA A 377 9.13 -7.75 0.06
C ALA A 377 8.58 -7.79 -1.38
N LEU A 378 7.34 -8.24 -1.56
CA LEU A 378 6.66 -8.27 -2.86
C LEU A 378 6.48 -6.87 -3.45
N HIS A 379 6.06 -5.90 -2.62
CA HIS A 379 5.93 -4.50 -3.01
C HIS A 379 7.28 -3.92 -3.43
N ALA A 380 8.34 -4.14 -2.64
CA ALA A 380 9.69 -3.67 -2.97
C ALA A 380 10.19 -4.26 -4.30
N HIS A 381 9.97 -5.56 -4.53
CA HIS A 381 10.33 -6.22 -5.78
C HIS A 381 9.57 -5.64 -6.99
N THR A 382 8.26 -5.40 -6.82
CA THR A 382 7.40 -4.85 -7.89
C THR A 382 7.69 -3.37 -8.18
N MET A 383 8.03 -2.58 -7.16
CA MET A 383 8.31 -1.15 -7.30
C MET A 383 9.72 -0.84 -7.76
N ALA A 384 10.70 -1.72 -7.55
CA ALA A 384 12.08 -1.52 -8.00
C ALA A 384 12.19 -1.12 -9.50
N PRO A 385 11.63 -1.88 -10.47
CA PRO A 385 11.72 -1.50 -11.88
C PRO A 385 10.94 -0.21 -12.21
N VAL A 386 9.82 0.04 -11.52
CA VAL A 386 8.99 1.23 -11.73
C VAL A 386 9.74 2.49 -11.32
N MET A 387 10.37 2.46 -10.13
CA MET A 387 11.18 3.56 -9.63
C MET A 387 12.42 3.80 -10.49
N GLN A 388 13.06 2.71 -10.97
CA GLN A 388 14.20 2.80 -11.87
C GLN A 388 13.81 3.47 -13.19
N GLU A 389 12.72 3.03 -13.83
CA GLU A 389 12.22 3.62 -15.06
C GLU A 389 11.82 5.09 -14.85
N ARG A 390 11.11 5.41 -13.76
CA ARG A 390 10.73 6.79 -13.42
C ARG A 390 11.94 7.72 -13.37
N ARG A 391 13.01 7.27 -12.70
CA ARG A 391 14.27 8.02 -12.61
C ARG A 391 14.92 8.23 -13.98
N GLN A 392 14.95 7.20 -14.82
CA GLN A 392 15.49 7.28 -16.18
C GLN A 392 14.69 8.28 -17.03
N LEU A 393 13.36 8.16 -17.04
CA LEU A 393 12.47 9.05 -17.78
C LEU A 393 12.60 10.51 -17.33
N ALA A 394 12.71 10.75 -16.01
CA ALA A 394 12.90 12.10 -15.48
C ALA A 394 14.23 12.73 -15.95
N LEU A 395 15.32 11.95 -15.95
CA LEU A 395 16.63 12.39 -16.46
C LEU A 395 16.57 12.70 -17.96
N GLU A 396 16.01 11.79 -18.77
CA GLU A 396 15.85 11.98 -20.21
C GLU A 396 14.98 13.20 -20.53
N LEU A 397 13.84 13.34 -19.86
CA LEU A 397 12.94 14.48 -20.01
C LEU A 397 13.64 15.79 -19.68
N SER A 398 14.36 15.84 -18.55
CA SER A 398 15.10 17.04 -18.14
C SER A 398 16.17 17.43 -19.15
N ALA A 399 16.91 16.44 -19.70
CA ALA A 399 17.94 16.66 -20.71
C ALA A 399 17.33 17.17 -22.03
N ARG A 400 16.21 16.59 -22.47
CA ARG A 400 15.50 16.99 -23.70
C ARG A 400 14.89 18.38 -23.59
N VAL A 401 14.23 18.70 -22.48
CA VAL A 401 13.70 20.04 -22.22
C VAL A 401 14.83 21.08 -22.17
N ALA A 402 15.97 20.77 -21.56
CA ALA A 402 17.14 21.64 -21.55
C ALA A 402 17.77 21.81 -22.94
N ALA A 403 17.74 20.78 -23.79
CA ALA A 403 18.19 20.88 -25.18
C ALA A 403 17.23 21.76 -26.01
N LEU A 404 15.91 21.56 -25.86
CA LEU A 404 14.90 22.35 -26.54
C LEU A 404 14.98 23.84 -26.16
N ARG A 405 15.17 24.16 -24.87
CA ARG A 405 15.36 25.55 -24.39
C ARG A 405 16.60 26.24 -24.93
N ARG A 406 17.65 25.48 -25.27
CA ARG A 406 18.90 26.02 -25.86
C ARG A 406 18.81 26.17 -27.38
N SER A 407 17.84 25.53 -28.03
CA SER A 407 17.61 25.68 -29.45
C SER A 407 17.02 27.05 -29.74
N THR A 408 17.76 27.90 -30.43
CA THR A 408 17.31 29.23 -30.90
C THR A 408 16.65 29.19 -32.29
N ALA A 409 16.69 28.04 -32.96
CA ALA A 409 16.15 27.86 -34.30
C ALA A 409 14.63 27.71 -34.25
N ALA A 410 13.92 28.85 -34.29
CA ALA A 410 12.47 28.87 -34.36
C ALA A 410 11.97 28.21 -35.66
N PHE A 411 11.04 27.25 -35.52
CA PHE A 411 10.27 26.64 -36.61
C PHE A 411 11.00 25.66 -37.54
N SER A 412 12.06 25.00 -37.06
CA SER A 412 12.65 23.88 -37.81
C SER A 412 11.86 22.58 -37.62
N ALA A 413 11.84 21.70 -38.63
CA ALA A 413 11.27 20.35 -38.51
C ALA A 413 11.93 19.55 -37.37
N GLN A 414 13.20 19.84 -37.07
CA GLN A 414 13.95 19.26 -35.96
C GLN A 414 13.41 19.71 -34.58
N GLU A 415 12.94 20.95 -34.46
CA GLU A 415 12.32 21.46 -33.24
C GLU A 415 11.00 20.75 -32.97
N GLN A 416 10.17 20.55 -34.01
CA GLN A 416 8.92 19.81 -33.88
C GLN A 416 9.17 18.35 -33.46
N GLN A 417 10.12 17.68 -34.12
CA GLN A 417 10.52 16.32 -33.73
C GLN A 417 11.01 16.25 -32.27
N ALA A 418 11.74 17.27 -31.80
CA ALA A 418 12.18 17.34 -30.41
C ALA A 418 11.01 17.51 -29.43
N ARG A 419 9.97 18.27 -29.80
CA ARG A 419 8.73 18.40 -29.00
C ARG A 419 7.97 17.08 -28.96
N ASP A 420 7.78 16.42 -30.09
CA ASP A 420 7.10 15.12 -30.17
C ASP A 420 7.80 14.05 -29.28
N LEU A 421 9.14 14.07 -29.23
CA LEU A 421 9.91 13.20 -28.33
C LEU A 421 9.71 13.54 -26.84
N VAL A 422 9.57 14.82 -26.50
CA VAL A 422 9.27 15.26 -25.13
C VAL A 422 7.88 14.79 -24.72
N ASP A 423 6.89 14.91 -25.61
CA ASP A 423 5.51 14.47 -25.36
C ASP A 423 5.45 12.94 -25.17
N ALA A 424 6.14 12.17 -26.01
CA ALA A 424 6.24 10.71 -25.85
C ALA A 424 6.88 10.29 -24.51
N LEU A 425 7.89 11.03 -24.03
CA LEU A 425 8.49 10.80 -22.71
C LEU A 425 7.52 11.15 -21.57
N LEU A 426 6.76 12.24 -21.70
CA LEU A 426 5.73 12.63 -20.73
C LEU A 426 4.63 11.56 -20.62
N GLU A 427 4.13 11.05 -21.75
CA GLU A 427 3.14 9.97 -21.76
C GLU A 427 3.66 8.69 -21.10
N ARG A 428 4.94 8.35 -21.35
CA ARG A 428 5.56 7.18 -20.73
C ARG A 428 5.74 7.38 -19.22
N LEU A 429 6.14 8.57 -18.78
CA LEU A 429 6.23 8.93 -17.36
C LEU A 429 4.85 8.86 -16.69
N GLN A 430 3.80 9.34 -17.36
CA GLN A 430 2.43 9.26 -16.88
C GLN A 430 1.98 7.81 -16.69
N ARG A 431 2.23 6.93 -17.67
CA ARG A 431 1.93 5.49 -17.56
C ARG A 431 2.68 4.84 -16.40
N ASN A 432 3.95 5.18 -16.20
CA ASN A 432 4.76 4.70 -15.09
C ASN A 432 4.19 5.16 -13.73
N VAL A 433 3.81 6.43 -13.58
CA VAL A 433 3.17 6.96 -12.36
C VAL A 433 1.80 6.30 -12.09
N LEU A 434 1.01 6.03 -13.12
CA LEU A 434 -0.25 5.30 -12.97
C LEU A 434 -0.02 3.85 -12.52
N HIS A 435 1.06 3.22 -13.01
CA HIS A 435 1.45 1.88 -12.59
C HIS A 435 1.87 1.87 -11.10
N GLU A 436 2.70 2.82 -10.66
CA GLU A 436 3.04 3.03 -9.26
C GLU A 436 1.79 3.18 -8.38
N LYS A 437 0.89 4.10 -8.74
CA LYS A 437 -0.36 4.33 -7.99
C LYS A 437 -1.21 3.06 -7.87
N ARG A 438 -1.30 2.28 -8.95
CA ARG A 438 -2.02 1.01 -8.94
C ARG A 438 -1.38 0.03 -7.96
N THR A 439 -0.06 -0.15 -8.00
CA THR A 439 0.61 -1.07 -7.08
C THR A 439 0.49 -0.63 -5.62
N CYS A 440 0.60 0.67 -5.32
CA CYS A 440 0.40 1.18 -3.96
C CYS A 440 -1.03 0.92 -3.47
N ARG A 441 -2.04 1.13 -4.33
CA ARG A 441 -3.44 0.83 -4.00
C ARG A 441 -3.66 -0.67 -3.76
N ASP A 442 -3.17 -1.52 -4.66
CA ASP A 442 -3.35 -2.96 -4.56
C ASP A 442 -2.66 -3.51 -3.29
N THR A 443 -1.48 -2.99 -2.96
CA THR A 443 -0.77 -3.29 -1.70
C THR A 443 -1.56 -2.85 -0.48
N SER A 444 -2.10 -1.62 -0.51
CA SER A 444 -2.95 -1.10 0.57
C SER A 444 -4.20 -1.97 0.76
N HIS A 445 -4.83 -2.43 -0.33
CA HIS A 445 -5.98 -3.34 -0.27
C HIS A 445 -5.60 -4.69 0.34
N LEU A 446 -4.45 -5.27 -0.03
CA LEU A 446 -3.97 -6.52 0.59
C LEU A 446 -3.81 -6.36 2.10
N VAL A 447 -3.20 -5.26 2.55
CA VAL A 447 -3.03 -4.96 3.99
C VAL A 447 -4.39 -4.79 4.67
N CYS A 448 -5.27 -3.93 4.14
CA CYS A 448 -6.55 -3.59 4.76
C CYS A 448 -7.53 -4.77 4.85
N TYR A 449 -7.59 -5.61 3.81
CA TYR A 449 -8.66 -6.61 3.69
C TYR A 449 -8.20 -8.04 3.95
N ASN A 450 -6.90 -8.35 3.81
CA ASN A 450 -6.40 -9.72 4.02
C ASN A 450 -5.58 -9.87 5.31
N VAL A 451 -4.86 -8.83 5.74
CA VAL A 451 -4.01 -8.92 6.93
C VAL A 451 -4.72 -8.39 8.17
N LEU A 452 -5.25 -7.17 8.09
CA LEU A 452 -5.84 -6.50 9.24
C LEU A 452 -7.25 -7.02 9.53
N SER A 453 -7.54 -7.25 10.81
CA SER A 453 -8.94 -7.38 11.25
C SER A 453 -9.66 -6.03 11.15
N GLN A 454 -11.00 -6.08 11.08
CA GLN A 454 -11.81 -4.86 11.05
C GLN A 454 -11.61 -3.96 12.29
N LEU A 455 -11.23 -4.52 13.46
CA LEU A 455 -10.88 -3.70 14.62
C LEU A 455 -9.64 -2.88 14.33
N GLN A 456 -8.60 -3.56 13.85
CA GLN A 456 -7.28 -3.01 13.67
C GLN A 456 -7.31 -1.96 12.56
N LEU A 457 -8.04 -2.23 11.47
CA LEU A 457 -8.27 -1.25 10.42
C LEU A 457 -8.98 0.00 10.95
N ALA A 458 -10.08 -0.15 11.71
CA ALA A 458 -10.78 0.99 12.31
C ALA A 458 -9.89 1.77 13.28
N LYS A 459 -9.08 1.09 14.10
CA LYS A 459 -8.11 1.70 15.02
C LYS A 459 -7.07 2.51 14.26
N LEU A 460 -6.49 1.95 13.19
CA LEU A 460 -5.50 2.65 12.37
C LEU A 460 -6.09 3.87 11.69
N LEU A 461 -7.30 3.76 11.13
CA LEU A 461 -8.00 4.88 10.50
C LEU A 461 -8.26 6.01 11.50
N ALA A 462 -8.77 5.67 12.70
CA ALA A 462 -9.02 6.64 13.76
C ALA A 462 -7.72 7.28 14.29
N ALA A 463 -6.69 6.47 14.55
CA ALA A 463 -5.42 6.93 15.12
C ALA A 463 -4.56 7.71 14.13
N ALA A 464 -4.75 7.53 12.82
CA ALA A 464 -4.04 8.29 11.80
C ALA A 464 -4.43 9.78 11.77
N TYR A 465 -5.56 10.16 12.35
CA TYR A 465 -5.99 11.55 12.44
C TYR A 465 -4.92 12.42 13.15
N PRO A 466 -4.56 13.60 12.61
CA PRO A 466 -5.26 14.38 11.58
C PRO A 466 -4.82 14.09 10.14
N LEU A 467 -4.21 12.94 9.84
CA LEU A 467 -3.71 12.60 8.51
C LEU A 467 -4.53 11.46 7.88
N MET A 468 -4.45 11.31 6.56
CA MET A 468 -4.92 10.09 5.89
C MET A 468 -3.88 8.97 6.09
N PRO A 469 -4.31 7.73 6.38
CA PRO A 469 -3.38 6.63 6.53
C PRO A 469 -2.76 6.27 5.19
N ASP A 470 -1.44 6.14 5.20
CA ASP A 470 -0.69 5.51 4.13
C ASP A 470 -0.31 4.09 4.56
N PHE A 471 -1.08 3.11 4.12
CA PHE A 471 -0.88 1.71 4.50
C PHE A 471 0.44 1.12 3.99
N VAL A 472 0.99 1.67 2.90
CA VAL A 472 2.32 1.27 2.40
C VAL A 472 3.39 1.79 3.36
N ALA A 473 3.29 3.05 3.79
CA ALA A 473 4.20 3.61 4.79
C ALA A 473 4.09 2.89 6.15
N ILE A 474 2.88 2.59 6.62
CA ILE A 474 2.65 1.81 7.85
C ILE A 474 3.32 0.43 7.75
N MET A 475 3.09 -0.29 6.65
CA MET A 475 3.69 -1.61 6.43
C MET A 475 5.23 -1.56 6.48
N HIS A 476 5.87 -0.63 5.77
CA HIS A 476 7.34 -0.50 5.78
C HIS A 476 7.88 -0.06 7.14
N ALA A 477 7.19 0.83 7.84
CA ALA A 477 7.59 1.25 9.18
C ALA A 477 7.52 0.09 10.18
N VAL A 478 6.41 -0.67 10.19
CA VAL A 478 6.22 -1.82 11.08
C VAL A 478 7.27 -2.91 10.83
N THR A 479 7.52 -3.25 9.57
CA THR A 479 8.50 -4.28 9.20
C THR A 479 9.94 -3.88 9.53
N THR A 480 10.28 -2.59 9.39
CA THR A 480 11.59 -2.07 9.80
C THR A 480 11.75 -2.14 11.33
N HIS A 481 10.73 -1.75 12.10
CA HIS A 481 10.81 -1.84 13.56
C HIS A 481 10.85 -3.30 14.07
N SER A 482 10.10 -4.22 13.46
CA SER A 482 10.07 -5.62 13.90
C SER A 482 11.38 -6.35 13.62
N THR A 483 12.09 -5.99 12.55
CA THR A 483 13.41 -6.53 12.23
C THR A 483 14.49 -6.02 13.20
N LEU A 484 14.45 -4.73 13.55
CA LEU A 484 15.34 -4.14 14.56
C LEU A 484 15.14 -4.78 15.95
N GLN A 485 13.89 -5.00 16.36
CA GLN A 485 13.58 -5.65 17.63
C GLN A 485 14.07 -7.10 17.70
N ARG A 486 13.87 -7.88 16.63
CA ARG A 486 14.41 -9.26 16.55
C ARG A 486 15.94 -9.29 16.57
N GLY A 487 16.59 -8.34 15.91
CA GLY A 487 18.05 -8.20 15.93
C GLY A 487 18.59 -7.90 17.34
N ALA A 488 17.92 -7.02 18.09
CA ALA A 488 18.30 -6.70 19.46
C ALA A 488 18.14 -7.88 20.43
N GLN A 489 17.06 -8.66 20.29
CA GLN A 489 16.80 -9.85 21.12
C GLN A 489 17.87 -10.94 20.90
N HIS A 490 18.22 -11.23 19.64
CA HIS A 490 19.28 -12.21 19.35
C HIS A 490 20.68 -11.74 19.74
N GLY A 491 20.92 -10.42 19.79
CA GLY A 491 22.16 -9.86 20.31
C GLY A 491 22.31 -10.07 21.81
N ALA A 492 21.23 -9.93 22.57
CA ALA A 492 21.21 -10.11 24.02
C ALA A 492 21.38 -11.58 24.46
N GLU A 493 20.92 -12.55 23.67
CA GLU A 493 21.10 -13.99 23.99
C GLU A 493 22.53 -14.52 23.74
N ARG A 494 23.36 -13.76 23.02
CA ARG A 494 24.73 -14.15 22.67
C ARG A 494 25.81 -13.50 23.52
N GLY A 495 25.46 -12.47 24.30
CA GLY A 495 26.36 -11.79 25.23
C GLY A 495 26.13 -12.26 26.65
#